data_AF-A0A4V3DPD9-F1
#
_entry.id   AF-A0A4V3DPD9-F1
#
_cell.length_a   1.000
_cell.length_b   1.000
_cell.length_c   1.000
_cell.angle_alpha   90.00
_cell.angle_beta   90.00
_cell.angle_gamma   90.00
#
_symmetry.space_group_name_H-M   'P 1'
#
loop_
_entity.id
_entity.type
_entity.pdbx_description
1 polymer ?
#
loop_
_entity_poly.entity_id
_entity_poly.type
_entity_poly.pdbx_seq_one_letter_code
_entity_poly.pdbx_strand_id
1 'polypeptide(L)' 'MKKINDDLFGEIKFDLYWSGKKSINMFGKKYDVILSIDGEEDADFSPIQPKAYTRMSNGRLDLPEGLRR' A
#
# COMPACT_ATOMS: atom_id res chain seq x y z
N MET A 1 10.78 -3.61 20.36
CA MET A 1 10.12 -3.65 19.05
C MET A 1 8.64 -3.91 19.28
N LYS A 2 7.77 -2.93 18.99
CA LYS A 2 6.31 -3.15 19.03
C LYS A 2 5.91 -3.85 17.74
N LYS A 3 5.26 -5.00 17.86
CA LYS A 3 4.62 -5.67 16.73
C LYS A 3 3.18 -5.19 16.68
N ILE A 4 2.80 -4.55 15.58
CA ILE A 4 1.41 -4.15 15.35
C ILE A 4 0.85 -5.14 14.33
N ASN A 5 -0.25 -5.80 14.69
CA ASN A 5 -1.02 -6.56 13.72
C ASN A 5 -2.07 -5.61 13.16
N ASP A 6 -1.88 -5.18 11.93
CA ASP A 6 -2.84 -4.36 11.21
C ASP A 6 -3.74 -5.27 10.36
N ASP A 7 -5.05 -5.04 10.38
CA ASP A 7 -6.02 -5.88 9.67
C ASP A 7 -5.84 -5.84 8.13
N LEU A 8 -5.22 -4.77 7.61
CA LEU A 8 -5.01 -4.55 6.19
C LEU A 8 -3.60 -4.97 5.73
N PHE A 9 -2.59 -4.70 6.56
CA PHE A 9 -1.18 -4.91 6.23
C PHE A 9 -0.58 -6.17 6.87
N GLY A 10 -1.18 -6.71 7.93
CA GLY A 10 -0.67 -7.84 8.68
C GLY A 10 0.38 -7.43 9.71
N GLU A 11 1.41 -8.27 9.92
CA GLU A 11 2.43 -8.02 10.95
C GLU A 11 3.40 -6.89 10.53
N ILE A 12 3.37 -5.78 11.27
CA ILE A 12 4.26 -4.63 11.12
C ILE A 12 5.36 -4.76 12.17
N LYS A 13 6.62 -4.84 11.71
CA LYS A 13 7.78 -5.18 12.56
C LYS A 13 8.62 -3.98 13.02
N PHE A 14 8.38 -2.80 12.46
CA PHE A 14 9.20 -1.60 12.66
C PHE A 14 8.32 -0.34 12.76
N ASP A 15 8.85 0.72 13.36
CA ASP A 15 8.19 2.01 13.64
C ASP A 15 7.37 2.52 12.47
N LEU A 16 6.10 2.10 12.41
CA LEU A 16 5.15 2.41 11.34
C LEU A 16 5.70 2.12 9.92
N TYR A 17 6.57 1.11 9.79
CA TYR A 17 7.05 0.66 8.48
C TYR A 17 6.54 -0.74 8.18
N TRP A 18 5.80 -0.86 7.08
CA TRP A 18 5.40 -2.13 6.52
C TRP A 18 5.99 -2.30 5.12
N SER A 19 6.41 -3.51 4.76
CA SER A 19 6.68 -3.85 3.37
C SER A 19 6.20 -5.25 3.01
N GLY A 20 5.77 -5.40 1.75
CA GLY A 20 5.23 -6.65 1.25
C GLY A 20 5.35 -6.77 -0.26
N LYS A 21 5.57 -8.01 -0.73
CA LYS A 21 5.56 -8.33 -2.16
C LYS A 21 4.11 -8.47 -2.65
N LYS A 22 3.80 -7.84 -3.79
CA LYS A 22 2.51 -7.99 -4.48
C LYS A 22 2.72 -8.18 -5.96
N SER A 23 1.86 -8.99 -6.58
CA SER A 23 1.74 -9.00 -8.03
C SER A 23 0.63 -8.07 -8.47
N ILE A 24 0.94 -7.13 -9.36
CA ILE A 24 -0.03 -6.20 -9.96
C ILE A 24 -0.04 -6.35 -11.47
N ASN A 25 -1.17 -5.99 -12.09
CA ASN A 25 -1.26 -5.88 -13.54
C ASN A 25 -1.19 -4.40 -13.93
N MET A 26 -0.20 -4.04 -14.74
CA MET A 26 -0.07 -2.68 -15.31
C MET A 26 0.22 -2.82 -16.80
N PHE A 27 -0.36 -1.96 -17.64
CA PHE A 27 -0.12 -1.97 -19.09
C PHE A 27 -0.28 -3.35 -19.76
N GLY A 28 -1.24 -4.15 -19.29
CA GLY A 28 -1.49 -5.51 -19.81
C GLY A 28 -0.44 -6.56 -19.45
N LYS A 29 0.49 -6.26 -18.52
CA LYS A 29 1.53 -7.19 -18.06
C LYS A 29 1.48 -7.34 -16.54
N LYS A 30 1.87 -8.52 -16.07
CA LYS A 30 2.00 -8.82 -14.64
C LYS A 30 3.38 -8.40 -14.14
N TYR A 31 3.41 -7.65 -13.05
CA TYR A 31 4.62 -7.19 -12.38
C TYR A 31 4.60 -7.62 -10.93
N ASP A 32 5.73 -8.12 -10.45
CA ASP A 32 5.96 -8.29 -9.01
C ASP A 32 6.60 -7.00 -8.48
N VAL A 33 5.91 -6.32 -7.58
CA VAL A 33 6.37 -5.09 -6.94
C VAL A 33 6.57 -5.31 -5.45
N ILE A 34 7.52 -4.59 -4.88
CA ILE A 34 7.64 -4.43 -3.43
C ILE A 34 6.91 -3.13 -3.10
N LEU A 35 5.95 -3.24 -2.19
CA LEU A 35 5.26 -2.08 -1.64
C LEU A 35 5.80 -1.85 -0.25
N SER A 36 5.94 -0.58 0.08
CA SER A 36 6.21 -0.13 1.44
C SER A 36 5.20 0.93 1.84
N ILE A 37 4.89 0.96 3.13
CA ILE A 37 4.10 1.99 3.75
C ILE A 37 4.94 2.50 4.90
N ASP A 38 5.11 3.81 4.91
CA ASP A 38 5.92 4.54 5.86
C ASP A 38 4.98 5.49 6.60
N GLY A 39 4.91 5.35 7.93
CA GLY A 39 4.28 6.33 8.79
C GLY A 39 5.08 7.63 8.77
N GLU A 40 4.48 8.72 9.24
CA GLU A 40 5.27 9.93 9.46
C GLU A 40 6.04 9.78 10.78
N GLU A 41 7.21 10.44 10.89
CA GLU A 41 8.18 10.27 11.99
C GLU A 41 7.57 10.32 13.40
N ASP A 42 6.44 11.03 13.58
CA ASP A 42 5.75 11.20 14.86
C ASP A 42 4.23 10.88 14.82
N ALA A 43 3.73 10.24 13.75
CA ALA A 43 2.28 10.04 13.58
C ALA A 43 1.91 8.71 12.91
N ASP A 44 0.74 8.17 13.27
CA ASP A 44 0.12 6.98 12.65
C ASP A 44 0.09 7.07 11.11
N PHE A 45 -0.06 5.92 10.45
CA PHE A 45 -0.26 5.87 9.00
C PHE A 45 -1.32 6.87 8.54
N SER A 46 -1.00 7.62 7.49
CA SER A 46 -1.95 8.55 6.92
C SER A 46 -3.20 7.78 6.44
N PRO A 47 -4.43 8.24 6.73
CA PRO A 47 -5.66 7.57 6.30
C PRO A 47 -5.78 7.36 4.77
N ILE A 48 -4.96 8.06 3.98
CA ILE A 48 -4.89 7.87 2.53
C ILE A 48 -4.17 6.57 2.13
N GLN A 49 -3.22 6.10 2.93
CA GLN A 49 -2.39 4.93 2.62
C GLN A 49 -3.22 3.63 2.64
N PRO A 50 -4.06 3.34 3.66
CA PRO A 50 -5.02 2.24 3.62
C PRO A 50 -5.94 2.30 2.40
N LYS A 51 -6.51 3.48 2.11
CA LYS A 51 -7.42 3.68 0.97
C LYS A 51 -6.74 3.41 -0.36
N ALA A 52 -5.51 3.89 -0.54
CA ALA A 52 -4.72 3.67 -1.75
C ALA A 52 -4.38 2.19 -1.93
N TYR A 53 -3.96 1.51 -0.86
CA TYR A 53 -3.65 0.08 -0.88
C TYR A 53 -4.88 -0.78 -1.21
N THR A 54 -6.04 -0.50 -0.62
CA THR A 54 -7.30 -1.20 -0.94
C THR A 54 -7.70 -0.99 -2.40
N ARG A 55 -7.59 0.24 -2.92
CA ARG A 55 -7.89 0.55 -4.32
C ARG A 55 -6.98 -0.21 -5.28
N MET A 56 -5.68 -0.19 -5.04
CA MET A 56 -4.70 -0.98 -5.80
C MET A 56 -5.02 -2.47 -5.75
N SER A 57 -5.28 -3.02 -4.56
CA SER A 57 -5.56 -4.46 -4.39
C SER A 57 -6.83 -4.90 -5.12
N ASN A 58 -7.80 -4.01 -5.27
CA ASN A 58 -9.02 -4.25 -6.04
C ASN A 58 -8.83 -4.00 -7.55
N GLY A 59 -7.60 -3.81 -8.03
CA GLY A 59 -7.31 -3.50 -9.44
C GLY A 59 -7.77 -2.11 -9.88
N ARG A 60 -8.15 -1.26 -8.93
CA ARG A 60 -8.56 0.14 -9.13
C ARG A 60 -7.42 1.08 -8.80
N LEU A 61 -6.22 0.78 -9.34
CA LEU A 61 -5.13 1.75 -9.46
C LEU A 61 -5.53 2.76 -10.52
N ASP A 62 -6.63 3.43 -10.22
CA ASP A 62 -7.30 4.38 -11.05
C ASP A 62 -6.36 5.58 -11.07
N LEU A 63 -5.67 5.76 -12.19
CA LEU A 63 -5.03 7.04 -12.48
C LEU A 63 -6.05 8.15 -12.19
N PRO A 64 -5.64 9.27 -11.55
CA PRO A 64 -6.54 10.37 -11.26
C PRO A 64 -7.37 10.69 -12.50
N GLU A 65 -8.66 11.02 -12.33
CA GLU A 65 -9.64 11.11 -13.41
C GLU A 65 -9.18 11.95 -14.63
N GLY A 66 -8.22 12.86 -14.46
CA GLY A 66 -7.60 13.63 -15.55
C GLY A 66 -6.64 12.87 -16.49
N LEU A 67 -6.37 11.58 -16.28
CA LEU A 67 -5.45 10.76 -17.09
C LEU A 67 -6.13 9.56 -17.77
N ARG A 68 -7.45 9.42 -17.64
CA ARG A 68 -8.24 8.46 -18.41
C ARG A 68 -8.54 9.09 -19.78
N ARG A 69 -7.83 8.65 -20.82
CA ARG A 69 -8.19 8.97 -22.22
C ARG A 69 -9.33 8.08 -22.69
#